data_AF-A0A914CQ75-F1
#
_entry.id   AF-A0A914CQ75-F1
#
_cell.length_a   1.000
_cell.length_b   1.000
_cell.length_c   1.000
_cell.angle_alpha   90.00
_cell.angle_beta   90.00
_cell.angle_gamma   90.00
#
_symmetry.space_group_name_H-M   'P 1'
#
loop_
_entity.id
_entity.type
_entity.pdbx_description
1 polymer ?
#
loop_
_entity_poly.entity_id
_entity_poly.type
_entity_poly.pdbx_seq_one_letter_code
_entity_poly.pdbx_strand_id
1 'polypeptide(L)'
;MGRKTVPRFGHHWEKIGFQGEDPATDLRGVGIFGLCQLLFLVSNGFTSQMTKQLLDLSNDKIQSFPLAVVGLNWTQMILERVKQGKLNCLAAKDNSFISVVNGIYRGCFIVFQKLWISRHCTILDFANVSNEIKDMIKKRPKSLLNMAVLQHE
;
A
#
# COMPACT_ATOMS: atom_id res chain seq x y z
N MET A 1 -9.91 27.32 -10.06
CA MET A 1 -8.59 27.25 -9.40
C MET A 1 -7.64 26.48 -10.30
N GLY A 2 -6.57 27.12 -10.80
CA GLY A 2 -5.56 26.42 -11.60
C GLY A 2 -4.85 25.38 -10.74
N ARG A 3 -4.70 24.15 -11.23
CA ARG A 3 -3.84 23.15 -10.58
C ARG A 3 -2.45 23.76 -10.44
N LYS A 4 -2.01 24.02 -9.21
CA LYS A 4 -0.59 24.34 -8.96
C LYS A 4 0.23 23.17 -9.51
N THR A 5 1.12 23.46 -10.44
CA THR A 5 2.06 22.47 -10.97
C THR A 5 3.00 22.08 -9.85
N VAL A 6 2.93 20.82 -9.41
CA VAL A 6 3.89 20.26 -8.46
C VAL A 6 5.17 19.94 -9.24
N PRO A 7 6.35 20.42 -8.82
CA PRO A 7 7.61 20.11 -9.48
C PRO A 7 7.84 18.59 -9.57
N ARG A 8 8.48 18.10 -10.64
CA ARG A 8 8.82 16.67 -10.77
C ARG A 8 9.79 16.20 -9.68
N PHE A 9 10.71 17.07 -9.26
CA PHE A 9 11.73 16.76 -8.27
C PHE A 9 11.55 17.62 -7.01
N GLY A 10 11.91 17.08 -5.85
CA GLY A 10 12.07 17.83 -4.60
C GLY A 10 11.60 17.07 -3.36
N HIS A 11 11.90 17.63 -2.19
CA HIS A 11 11.61 17.04 -0.87
C HIS A 11 10.14 16.71 -0.57
N HIS A 12 9.21 17.15 -1.41
CA HIS A 12 7.80 16.82 -1.24
C HIS A 12 7.52 15.33 -1.46
N TRP A 13 8.36 14.62 -2.22
CA TRP A 13 8.27 13.17 -2.37
C TRP A 13 8.66 12.42 -1.09
N GLU A 14 9.66 12.90 -0.37
CA GLU A 14 10.07 12.33 0.92
C GLU A 14 8.96 12.45 1.97
N LYS A 15 8.16 13.53 1.93
CA LYS A 15 6.98 13.68 2.82
C LYS A 15 5.90 12.62 2.60
N ILE A 16 5.85 12.03 1.40
CA ILE A 16 4.96 10.91 1.07
C ILE A 16 5.64 9.58 1.39
N GLY A 17 6.97 9.57 1.60
CA GLY A 17 7.76 8.39 1.92
C GLY A 17 8.41 7.72 0.71
N PHE A 18 8.70 8.46 -0.36
CA PHE A 18 9.66 8.02 -1.40
C PHE A 18 11.10 8.19 -0.93
N GLN A 19 12.05 7.49 -1.57
CA GLN A 19 13.48 7.63 -1.32
C GLN A 19 14.05 8.81 -2.10
N GLY A 20 14.15 9.95 -1.42
CA GLY A 20 14.74 11.17 -1.94
C GLY A 20 13.80 11.97 -2.85
N GLU A 21 14.40 12.83 -3.66
CA GLU A 21 13.68 13.86 -4.43
C GLU A 21 13.17 13.39 -5.80
N ASP A 22 13.61 12.23 -6.30
CA ASP A 22 13.14 11.64 -7.56
C ASP A 22 12.41 10.31 -7.31
N PRO A 23 11.07 10.28 -7.43
CA PRO A 23 10.28 9.06 -7.18
C PRO A 23 10.53 7.97 -8.22
N ALA A 24 11.16 8.30 -9.37
CA ALA A 24 11.44 7.31 -10.42
C ALA A 24 12.38 6.20 -9.92
N THR A 25 13.23 6.48 -8.94
CA THR A 25 14.20 5.50 -8.39
C THR A 25 13.50 4.34 -7.67
N ASP A 26 12.45 4.63 -6.91
CA ASP A 26 11.62 3.63 -6.21
C ASP A 26 10.65 2.90 -7.16
N LEU A 27 10.13 3.61 -8.16
CA LEU A 27 9.14 3.06 -9.08
C LEU A 27 9.71 2.02 -10.06
N ARG A 28 11.04 1.81 -10.12
CA ARG A 28 11.66 0.88 -11.09
C ARG A 28 11.11 -0.55 -11.05
N GLY A 29 10.78 -1.07 -9.86
CA GLY A 29 10.33 -2.46 -9.71
C GLY A 29 8.90 -2.71 -10.18
N VAL A 30 8.00 -1.78 -9.87
CA VAL A 30 6.54 -1.92 -10.09
C VAL A 30 5.99 -1.01 -11.18
N GLY A 31 6.81 -0.08 -11.67
CA GLY A 31 6.48 0.90 -12.69
C GLY A 31 5.32 1.80 -12.30
N ILE A 32 4.61 2.29 -13.32
CA ILE A 32 3.44 3.15 -13.16
C ILE A 32 2.30 2.48 -12.39
N PHE A 33 2.25 1.15 -12.37
CA PHE A 33 1.21 0.44 -11.63
C PHE A 33 1.31 0.68 -10.12
N GLY A 34 2.53 0.77 -9.55
CA GLY A 34 2.72 1.14 -8.16
C GLY A 34 2.20 2.54 -7.84
N LEU A 35 2.41 3.49 -8.75
CA LEU A 35 1.82 4.83 -8.62
C LEU A 35 0.29 4.78 -8.68
N CYS A 36 -0.29 4.00 -9.60
CA CYS A 36 -1.72 3.79 -9.66
C CYS A 36 -2.30 3.16 -8.38
N GLN A 37 -1.59 2.24 -7.73
CA GLN A 37 -2.00 1.66 -6.44
C GLN A 37 -1.99 2.70 -5.32
N LEU A 38 -0.95 3.54 -5.23
CA LEU A 38 -0.90 4.65 -4.27
C LEU A 38 -2.05 5.63 -4.50
N LEU A 39 -2.31 6.01 -5.76
CA LEU A 39 -3.42 6.89 -6.12
C LEU A 39 -4.78 6.25 -5.82
N PHE A 40 -4.95 4.96 -6.11
CA PHE A 40 -6.14 4.21 -5.77
C PHE A 40 -6.41 4.28 -4.26
N LEU A 41 -5.39 4.05 -3.42
CA LEU A 41 -5.54 4.05 -1.98
C LEU A 41 -6.13 5.37 -1.47
N VAL A 42 -5.61 6.50 -1.94
CA VAL A 42 -6.06 7.83 -1.45
C VAL A 42 -7.33 8.34 -2.13
N SER A 43 -7.67 7.82 -3.32
CA SER A 43 -8.82 8.30 -4.10
C SER A 43 -10.07 7.47 -3.89
N ASN A 44 -9.91 6.15 -3.69
CA ASN A 44 -11.01 5.18 -3.66
C ASN A 44 -10.84 4.09 -2.61
N GLY A 45 -9.60 3.78 -2.21
CA GLY A 45 -9.31 2.71 -1.27
C GLY A 45 -9.67 3.10 0.15
N PHE A 46 -9.26 4.28 0.60
CA PHE A 46 -9.44 4.77 1.96
C PHE A 46 -10.34 6.00 2.01
N THR A 47 -11.01 6.20 3.13
CA THR A 47 -11.66 7.48 3.42
C THR A 47 -10.61 8.56 3.65
N SER A 48 -11.00 9.83 3.55
CA SER A 48 -10.11 10.95 3.87
C SER A 48 -9.52 10.85 5.27
N GLN A 49 -10.31 10.35 6.24
CA GLN A 49 -9.86 10.14 7.61
C GLN A 49 -8.80 9.03 7.72
N MET A 50 -9.05 7.87 7.11
CA MET A 50 -8.07 6.76 7.11
C MET A 50 -6.77 7.16 6.42
N THR A 51 -6.87 7.88 5.30
CA THR A 51 -5.71 8.39 4.57
C THR A 51 -4.89 9.34 5.43
N LYS A 52 -5.55 10.28 6.13
CA LYS A 52 -4.88 11.18 7.07
C LYS A 52 -4.22 10.42 8.21
N GLN A 53 -4.92 9.49 8.86
CA GLN A 53 -4.37 8.68 9.95
C GLN A 53 -3.16 7.87 9.52
N LEU A 54 -3.17 7.29 8.32
CA LEU A 54 -2.04 6.55 7.79
C LEU A 54 -0.84 7.48 7.52
N LEU A 55 -1.09 8.65 6.94
CA LEU A 55 -0.03 9.64 6.67
C LEU A 55 0.57 10.19 7.98
N ASP A 56 -0.27 10.53 8.95
CA ASP A 56 0.15 11.01 10.26
C ASP A 56 1.00 9.95 10.97
N LEU A 57 0.58 8.67 10.96
CA LEU A 57 1.36 7.57 11.51
C LEU A 57 2.70 7.38 10.78
N SER A 58 2.71 7.46 9.45
CA SER A 58 3.94 7.30 8.67
C SER A 58 4.98 8.40 8.95
N ASN A 59 4.53 9.56 9.41
CA ASN A 59 5.36 10.70 9.81
C ASN A 59 5.49 10.83 11.35
N ASP A 60 5.06 9.82 12.12
CA ASP A 60 5.16 9.83 13.57
C ASP A 60 6.63 9.89 14.04
N LYS A 61 6.90 10.53 15.18
CA LYS A 61 8.28 10.72 15.65
C LYS A 61 9.00 9.42 16.02
N ILE A 62 8.26 8.36 16.35
CA ILE A 62 8.81 7.09 16.84
C ILE A 62 8.47 5.98 15.85
N GLN A 63 7.22 5.95 15.40
CA GLN A 63 6.67 4.88 14.57
C GLN A 63 6.71 5.21 13.07
N SER A 64 7.46 6.23 12.63
CA SER A 64 7.56 6.60 11.21
C SER A 64 7.98 5.43 10.33
N PHE A 65 7.47 5.42 9.10
CA PHE A 65 7.91 4.53 8.03
C PHE A 65 7.70 5.20 6.67
N PRO A 66 8.48 4.84 5.63
CA PRO A 66 8.36 5.43 4.31
C PRO A 66 7.10 4.93 3.59
N LEU A 67 5.97 5.62 3.74
CA LEU A 67 4.65 5.19 3.26
C LEU A 67 4.65 4.77 1.78
N ALA A 68 5.21 5.59 0.88
CA ALA A 68 5.26 5.23 -0.54
C ALA A 68 6.04 3.94 -0.78
N VAL A 69 7.25 3.81 -0.23
CA VAL A 69 8.08 2.58 -0.36
C VAL A 69 7.36 1.35 0.17
N VAL A 70 6.69 1.47 1.33
CA VAL A 70 5.87 0.39 1.89
C VAL A 70 4.76 -0.04 0.92
N GLY A 71 4.07 0.92 0.31
CA GLY A 71 3.08 0.65 -0.73
C GLY A 71 3.66 -0.01 -1.97
N LEU A 72 4.80 0.47 -2.47
CA LEU A 72 5.46 -0.13 -3.63
C LEU A 72 5.90 -1.58 -3.35
N ASN A 73 6.34 -1.88 -2.12
CA ASN A 73 6.64 -3.24 -1.69
C ASN A 73 5.40 -4.16 -1.72
N TRP A 74 4.24 -3.70 -1.22
CA TRP A 74 2.99 -4.48 -1.34
C TRP A 74 2.62 -4.73 -2.80
N THR A 75 2.73 -3.69 -3.64
CA THR A 75 2.44 -3.80 -5.07
C THR A 75 3.31 -4.88 -5.71
N GLN A 76 4.62 -4.88 -5.42
CA GLN A 76 5.57 -5.86 -5.93
C GLN A 76 5.16 -7.28 -5.52
N MET A 77 4.88 -7.50 -4.23
CA MET A 77 4.49 -8.81 -3.71
C MET A 77 3.19 -9.32 -4.35
N ILE A 78 2.20 -8.45 -4.56
CA ILE A 78 0.93 -8.82 -5.19
C ILE A 78 1.13 -9.13 -6.68
N LEU A 79 1.89 -8.31 -7.41
CA LEU A 79 2.19 -8.54 -8.82
C LEU A 79 2.94 -9.86 -9.05
N GLU A 80 3.84 -10.26 -8.15
CA GLU A 80 4.47 -11.58 -8.21
C GLU A 80 3.44 -12.71 -8.17
N ARG A 81 2.39 -12.59 -7.34
CA ARG A 81 1.30 -13.58 -7.29
C ARG A 81 0.46 -13.58 -8.56
N VAL A 82 0.20 -12.42 -9.14
CA VAL A 82 -0.51 -12.29 -10.42
C VAL A 82 0.28 -12.96 -11.54
N LYS A 83 1.58 -12.65 -11.68
CA LYS A 83 2.47 -13.24 -12.69
C LYS A 83 2.57 -14.76 -12.57
N GLN A 84 2.51 -15.29 -11.35
CA GLN A 84 2.49 -16.74 -11.08
C GLN A 84 1.10 -17.39 -11.26
N GLY A 85 0.08 -16.64 -11.69
CA GLY A 85 -1.30 -17.11 -11.86
C GLY A 85 -2.01 -17.46 -10.55
N LYS A 86 -1.44 -17.09 -9.39
CA LYS A 86 -1.93 -17.52 -8.07
C LYS A 86 -3.19 -16.79 -7.62
N LEU A 87 -3.56 -15.70 -8.29
CA LEU A 87 -4.78 -14.94 -8.03
C LEU A 87 -5.89 -15.18 -9.07
N ASN A 88 -5.66 -16.01 -10.10
CA ASN A 88 -6.59 -16.18 -11.23
C ASN A 88 -7.98 -16.65 -10.78
N CYS A 89 -8.05 -17.63 -9.87
CA CYS A 89 -9.32 -18.13 -9.36
C CYS A 89 -10.08 -17.05 -8.57
N LEU A 90 -9.37 -16.21 -7.82
CA LEU A 90 -10.00 -15.13 -7.07
C LEU A 90 -10.50 -14.03 -8.03
N ALA A 91 -9.69 -13.65 -9.01
CA ALA A 91 -10.05 -12.67 -10.04
C ALA A 91 -11.21 -13.14 -10.92
N ALA A 92 -11.28 -14.43 -11.27
CA ALA A 92 -12.40 -14.99 -12.02
C ALA A 92 -13.71 -14.95 -11.23
N LYS A 93 -13.66 -15.22 -9.92
CA LYS A 93 -14.85 -15.12 -9.03
C LYS A 93 -15.32 -13.68 -8.84
N ASP A 94 -14.39 -12.74 -8.78
CA ASP A 94 -14.66 -11.31 -8.62
C ASP A 94 -15.00 -10.62 -9.96
N ASN A 95 -14.81 -11.32 -11.08
CA ASN A 95 -14.92 -10.79 -12.44
C ASN A 95 -14.03 -9.55 -12.72
N SER A 96 -12.93 -9.37 -11.97
CA SER A 96 -12.00 -8.26 -12.16
C SER A 96 -10.66 -8.50 -11.47
N PHE A 97 -9.56 -8.51 -12.24
CA PHE A 97 -8.21 -8.57 -11.67
C PHE A 97 -7.86 -7.30 -10.90
N ILE A 98 -8.26 -6.14 -11.41
CA ILE A 98 -7.94 -4.85 -10.79
C ILE A 98 -8.62 -4.72 -9.44
N SER A 99 -9.89 -5.12 -9.33
CA SER A 99 -10.62 -5.13 -8.06
C SER A 99 -9.94 -6.02 -7.01
N VAL A 100 -9.55 -7.24 -7.39
CA VAL A 100 -8.84 -8.15 -6.48
C VAL A 100 -7.49 -7.58 -6.05
N VAL A 101 -6.69 -7.04 -6.99
CA VAL A 101 -5.37 -6.46 -6.66
C VAL A 101 -5.51 -5.25 -5.74
N ASN A 102 -6.39 -4.32 -6.09
CA ASN A 102 -6.68 -3.12 -5.30
C ASN A 102 -7.21 -3.47 -3.89
N GLY A 103 -8.12 -4.44 -3.80
CA GLY A 103 -8.69 -4.89 -2.54
C GLY A 103 -7.65 -5.56 -1.64
N ILE A 104 -6.79 -6.43 -2.20
CA ILE A 104 -5.68 -7.01 -1.45
C ILE A 104 -4.71 -5.92 -0.99
N TYR A 105 -4.38 -4.95 -1.86
CA TYR A 105 -3.50 -3.83 -1.53
C TYR A 105 -4.03 -2.99 -0.37
N ARG A 106 -5.31 -2.60 -0.42
CA ARG A 106 -6.03 -1.94 0.69
C ARG A 106 -5.97 -2.78 1.96
N GLY A 107 -6.26 -4.08 1.85
CA GLY A 107 -6.21 -5.02 2.97
C GLY A 107 -4.83 -5.10 3.63
N CYS A 108 -3.75 -5.06 2.83
CA CYS A 108 -2.38 -5.04 3.34
C CYS A 108 -2.13 -3.81 4.22
N PHE A 109 -2.56 -2.62 3.79
CA PHE A 109 -2.42 -1.41 4.59
C PHE A 109 -3.22 -1.43 5.89
N ILE A 110 -4.45 -1.97 5.87
CA ILE A 110 -5.28 -2.07 7.07
C ILE A 110 -4.63 -2.98 8.11
N VAL A 111 -4.18 -4.16 7.67
CA VAL A 111 -3.51 -5.10 8.58
C VAL A 111 -2.18 -4.51 9.06
N PHE A 112 -1.40 -3.94 8.15
CA PHE A 112 -0.12 -3.31 8.48
C PHE A 112 -0.30 -2.23 9.55
N GLN A 113 -1.21 -1.26 9.32
CA GLN A 113 -1.46 -0.17 10.26
C GLN A 113 -1.92 -0.69 11.63
N LYS A 114 -2.82 -1.68 11.65
CA LYS A 114 -3.28 -2.31 12.89
C LYS A 114 -2.13 -2.97 13.66
N LEU A 115 -1.32 -3.78 12.98
CA LEU A 115 -0.17 -4.44 13.60
C LEU A 115 0.84 -3.43 14.10
N TRP A 116 1.15 -2.42 13.29
CA TRP A 116 2.12 -1.38 13.57
C TRP A 116 1.78 -0.63 14.86
N ILE A 117 0.55 -0.13 14.95
CA ILE A 117 0.06 0.61 16.13
C ILE A 117 0.00 -0.32 17.34
N SER A 118 -0.62 -1.49 17.22
CA SER A 118 -0.89 -2.37 18.37
C SER A 118 0.37 -2.90 19.04
N ARG A 119 1.47 -3.01 18.29
CA ARG A 119 2.76 -3.51 18.77
C ARG A 119 3.77 -2.39 19.03
N HIS A 120 3.37 -1.13 18.85
CA HIS A 120 4.26 0.04 18.94
C HIS A 120 5.52 -0.11 18.07
N CYS A 121 5.34 -0.56 16.82
CA CYS A 121 6.44 -0.88 15.92
C CYS A 121 7.24 0.36 15.51
N THR A 122 8.54 0.15 15.31
CA THR A 122 9.45 1.13 14.69
C THR A 122 9.94 0.60 13.36
N ILE A 123 10.68 1.41 12.60
CA ILE A 123 11.26 0.98 11.33
C ILE A 123 12.12 -0.29 11.43
N LEU A 124 12.69 -0.58 12.62
CA LEU A 124 13.47 -1.80 12.88
C LEU A 124 12.60 -3.07 12.80
N ASP A 125 11.30 -2.96 13.10
CA ASP A 125 10.35 -4.07 13.09
C ASP A 125 9.79 -4.34 11.68
N PHE A 126 10.09 -3.47 10.71
CA PHE A 126 9.50 -3.52 9.37
C PHE A 126 9.70 -4.88 8.69
N ALA A 127 10.88 -5.47 8.78
CA ALA A 127 11.15 -6.77 8.15
C ALA A 127 10.22 -7.87 8.67
N ASN A 128 9.96 -7.90 9.98
CA ASN A 128 9.10 -8.89 10.61
C ASN A 128 7.64 -8.69 10.19
N VAL A 129 7.12 -7.46 10.31
CA VAL A 129 5.74 -7.14 9.92
C VAL A 129 5.54 -7.35 8.41
N SER A 130 6.51 -6.98 7.58
CA SER A 130 6.44 -7.18 6.13
C SER A 130 6.41 -8.64 5.74
N ASN A 131 7.15 -9.51 6.42
CA ASN A 131 7.08 -10.95 6.22
C ASN A 131 5.70 -11.52 6.60
N GLU A 132 5.07 -11.03 7.68
CA GLU A 132 3.70 -11.43 8.03
C GLU A 132 2.69 -11.04 6.94
N ILE A 133 2.75 -9.81 6.43
CA ILE A 133 1.90 -9.36 5.33
C ILE A 133 2.15 -10.19 4.06
N LYS A 134 3.41 -10.46 3.72
CA LYS A 134 3.79 -11.31 2.58
C LYS A 134 3.18 -12.71 2.71
N ASP A 135 3.21 -13.28 3.91
CA ASP A 135 2.60 -14.57 4.20
C ASP A 135 1.08 -14.54 4.06
N MET A 136 0.42 -13.45 4.48
CA MET A 136 -1.01 -13.26 4.27
C MET A 136 -1.37 -13.16 2.78
N ILE A 137 -0.61 -12.39 1.99
CA ILE A 137 -0.79 -12.30 0.52
C ILE A 137 -0.68 -13.69 -0.12
N LYS A 138 0.30 -14.51 0.32
CA LYS A 138 0.53 -15.85 -0.24
C LYS A 138 -0.52 -16.87 0.16
N LYS A 139 -0.85 -16.93 1.46
CA LYS A 139 -1.62 -18.03 2.07
C LYS A 139 -3.10 -17.69 2.19
N ARG A 140 -3.46 -16.41 2.35
CA ARG A 140 -4.83 -15.95 2.65
C ARG A 140 -5.21 -14.67 1.87
N PRO A 141 -5.04 -14.60 0.54
CA PRO A 141 -5.35 -13.39 -0.22
C PRO A 141 -6.83 -12.98 -0.14
N LYS A 142 -7.74 -13.95 -0.04
CA LYS A 142 -9.18 -13.68 0.12
C LYS A 142 -9.51 -12.94 1.42
N SER A 143 -8.79 -13.19 2.52
CA SER A 143 -9.06 -12.46 3.77
C SER A 143 -8.66 -10.99 3.65
N LEU A 144 -7.53 -10.70 2.98
CA LEU A 144 -7.12 -9.32 2.70
C LEU A 144 -8.13 -8.61 1.79
N LEU A 145 -8.63 -9.29 0.76
CA LEU A 145 -9.69 -8.77 -0.11
C LEU A 145 -10.97 -8.46 0.67
N ASN A 146 -11.42 -9.35 1.55
CA ASN A 146 -12.68 -9.14 2.28
C ASN A 146 -12.61 -8.01 3.32
N MET A 147 -11.43 -7.77 3.90
CA MET A 147 -11.21 -6.60 4.77
C MET A 147 -11.43 -5.27 4.01
N ALA A 148 -11.40 -5.30 2.67
CA ALA A 148 -11.74 -4.17 1.81
C ALA A 148 -13.21 -3.73 1.92
N VAL A 149 -14.12 -4.67 2.19
CA VAL A 149 -15.57 -4.49 2.05
C VAL A 149 -16.24 -4.08 3.38
N LEU A 150 -15.63 -4.41 4.51
CA LEU A 150 -16.28 -4.39 5.84
C LEU A 150 -16.16 -3.06 6.63
N GLN A 151 -16.04 -1.91 5.97
CA GLN A 151 -15.99 -0.60 6.67
C GLN A 151 -17.02 0.42 6.18
N HIS A 152 -18.18 -0.05 5.72
CA HIS A 152 -19.36 0.79 5.58
C HIS A 152 -20.36 0.43 6.68
N GLU A 153 -20.10 0.89 7.90
CA GLU A 153 -21.10 1.08 8.95
C GLU A 153 -20.90 2.48 9.54
#